data_AF-A0A368VL43-F1
#
_entry.id   AF-A0A368VL43-F1
#
_cell.length_a   1.000
_cell.length_b   1.000
_cell.length_c   1.000
_cell.angle_alpha   90.00
_cell.angle_beta   90.00
_cell.angle_gamma   90.00
#
_symmetry.space_group_name_H-M   'P 1'
#
loop_
_entity.id
_entity.type
_entity.pdbx_description
1 polymer ?
#
loop_
_entity_poly.entity_id
_entity_poly.type
_entity_poly.pdbx_seq_one_letter_code
_entity_poly.pdbx_strand_id
1 'polypeptide(L)'
;MTQHLPPLTWATGLTSWQLSPWDVLVAVLAAVYLAGVARHRRHGRWPAWRTVAFLSGLAVFVLAVNSGIGVYSEALVWVHMVQHLMLIMAVPILLIAGRPLSLWVAAGGDSSQRRERFLRSRAVGMVTHPASSFVFYAAVLVITHLTVFAQARLQHPWLQHLEIALYLVSGYLLFLPLLGGEPTRWQHFPHALRVVVLMAGMLPDTLVGVVLMMAPQPFAPAYRLARPEWGPTLLADQHLAGAIMWFFGDATMAVLALITVRIWLRTSGPETGFGSWLESARRSALTHTATGTAPALDNADDVDADEQALADYNAMLARLHHSPGHSSPHRSEQENQP
;
A
#
# COMPACT_ATOMS: atom_id res chain seq x y z
N MET A 1 -6.99 -10.08 -39.20
CA MET A 1 -5.70 -10.75 -39.47
C MET A 1 -5.26 -11.40 -38.18
N THR A 2 -5.34 -12.73 -38.08
CA THR A 2 -4.73 -13.48 -36.98
C THR A 2 -3.22 -13.28 -37.08
N GLN A 3 -2.65 -12.44 -36.22
CA GLN A 3 -1.20 -12.42 -36.07
C GLN A 3 -0.80 -13.83 -35.59
N HIS A 4 -0.11 -14.58 -36.45
CA HIS A 4 0.46 -15.86 -36.06
C HIS A 4 1.60 -15.58 -35.07
N LEU A 5 1.27 -15.49 -33.79
CA LEU A 5 2.24 -15.39 -32.72
C LEU A 5 3.07 -16.67 -32.69
N PRO A 6 4.40 -16.60 -32.85
CA PRO A 6 5.24 -17.79 -32.82
C PRO A 6 5.17 -18.43 -31.43
N PRO A 7 5.44 -19.75 -31.30
CA PRO A 7 5.49 -20.43 -30.01
C PRO A 7 6.32 -19.65 -28.99
N LEU A 8 5.81 -19.52 -27.77
CA LEU A 8 6.54 -18.86 -26.70
C LEU A 8 7.70 -19.75 -26.26
N THR A 9 8.90 -19.33 -26.63
CA THR A 9 10.19 -19.94 -26.28
C THR A 9 11.06 -18.87 -25.63
N TRP A 10 12.17 -19.25 -25.00
CA TRP A 10 13.11 -18.27 -24.48
C TRP A 10 13.61 -17.29 -25.56
N ALA A 11 13.85 -17.80 -26.77
CA ALA A 11 14.25 -16.96 -27.90
C ALA A 11 13.15 -15.96 -28.25
N THR A 12 11.95 -16.43 -28.58
CA THR A 12 10.83 -15.56 -29.01
C THR A 12 10.36 -14.61 -27.91
N GLY A 13 10.37 -15.04 -26.65
CA GLY A 13 10.05 -14.16 -25.53
C GLY A 13 11.03 -12.99 -25.37
N LEU A 14 12.32 -13.21 -25.65
CA LEU A 14 13.36 -12.19 -25.54
C LEU A 14 13.51 -11.34 -26.81
N THR A 15 13.15 -11.88 -27.99
CA THR A 15 13.32 -11.18 -29.27
C THR A 15 12.05 -10.51 -29.79
N SER A 16 10.87 -10.86 -29.28
CA SER A 16 9.62 -10.18 -29.64
C SER A 16 9.53 -8.84 -28.92
N TRP A 17 9.49 -7.76 -29.70
CA TRP A 17 9.37 -6.40 -29.18
C TRP A 17 8.36 -5.59 -29.97
N GLN A 18 7.65 -4.71 -29.28
CA GLN A 18 6.74 -3.73 -29.84
C GLN A 18 7.05 -2.34 -29.28
N LEU A 19 6.72 -1.30 -30.04
CA LEU A 19 6.81 0.08 -29.57
C LEU A 19 5.47 0.50 -28.98
N SER A 20 5.54 1.26 -27.90
CA SER A 20 4.36 1.71 -27.17
C SER A 20 4.33 3.23 -27.06
N PRO A 21 3.15 3.88 -27.13
CA PRO A 21 3.04 5.32 -26.85
C PRO A 21 3.59 5.72 -25.47
N TRP A 22 3.63 4.77 -24.53
CA TRP A 22 4.21 4.97 -23.20
C TRP A 22 5.71 5.23 -23.19
N ASP A 23 6.44 4.87 -24.26
CA ASP A 23 7.89 5.07 -24.37
C ASP A 23 8.29 6.55 -24.27
N VAL A 24 7.46 7.42 -24.85
CA VAL A 24 7.67 8.88 -24.75
C VAL A 24 7.53 9.34 -23.31
N LEU A 25 6.51 8.86 -22.59
CA LEU A 25 6.33 9.20 -21.18
C LEU A 25 7.50 8.69 -20.33
N VAL A 26 7.95 7.45 -20.55
CA VAL A 26 9.11 6.87 -19.86
C VAL A 26 10.36 7.71 -20.10
N ALA A 27 10.63 8.09 -21.35
CA ALA A 27 11.78 8.92 -21.70
C ALA A 27 11.71 10.31 -21.02
N VAL A 28 10.53 10.94 -21.00
CA VAL A 28 10.30 12.22 -20.32
C VAL A 28 10.51 12.07 -18.81
N LEU A 29 9.96 11.04 -18.17
CA LEU A 29 10.13 10.79 -16.74
C LEU A 29 11.60 10.55 -16.37
N ALA A 30 12.33 9.76 -17.18
CA ALA A 30 13.76 9.54 -17.02
C ALA A 30 14.54 10.86 -17.13
N ALA A 31 14.27 11.66 -18.17
CA ALA A 31 14.94 12.94 -18.39
C ALA A 31 14.68 13.93 -17.25
N VAL A 32 13.42 14.06 -16.81
CA VAL A 32 13.03 14.92 -15.69
C VAL A 32 13.70 14.49 -14.39
N TYR A 33 13.73 13.19 -14.10
CA TYR A 33 14.37 12.66 -12.90
C TYR A 33 15.89 12.92 -12.93
N LEU A 34 16.56 12.62 -14.04
CA LEU A 34 18.00 12.84 -14.19
C LEU A 34 18.37 14.33 -14.15
N ALA A 35 17.54 15.20 -14.74
CA ALA A 35 17.71 16.64 -14.62
C ALA A 35 17.56 17.12 -13.16
N GLY A 36 16.60 16.55 -12.42
CA GLY A 36 16.44 16.78 -10.99
C GLY A 36 17.67 16.37 -10.19
N VAL A 37 18.24 15.19 -10.46
CA VAL A 37 19.49 14.72 -9.85
C VAL A 37 20.64 15.67 -10.17
N ALA A 38 20.83 16.03 -11.45
CA ALA A 38 21.89 16.94 -11.88
C ALA A 38 21.78 18.32 -11.22
N ARG A 39 20.56 18.85 -11.07
CA ARG A 39 20.31 20.10 -10.36
C ARG A 39 20.62 19.99 -8.86
N HIS A 40 20.21 18.90 -8.23
CA HIS A 40 20.44 18.70 -6.80
C HIS A 40 21.92 18.49 -6.45
N ARG A 41 22.72 17.92 -7.37
CA ARG A 41 24.18 17.76 -7.20
C ARG A 41 24.93 19.06 -6.93
N ARG A 42 24.35 20.23 -7.25
CA ARG A 42 24.92 21.54 -6.92
C ARG A 42 24.80 21.91 -5.44
N HIS A 43 23.87 21.28 -4.71
CA HIS A 43 23.53 21.62 -3.33
C HIS A 43 23.75 20.46 -2.34
N GLY A 44 24.01 19.25 -2.83
CA GLY A 44 24.23 18.07 -1.99
C GLY A 44 24.44 16.79 -2.78
N ARG A 45 24.70 15.69 -2.07
CA ARG A 45 24.87 14.36 -2.69
C ARG A 45 23.54 13.63 -2.78
N TRP A 46 23.12 13.27 -4.00
CA TRP A 46 22.01 12.33 -4.20
C TRP A 46 22.52 10.89 -4.19
N PRO A 47 21.94 9.96 -3.40
CA PRO A 47 22.37 8.58 -3.36
C PRO A 47 22.18 7.87 -4.72
N ALA A 48 23.26 7.34 -5.31
CA ALA A 48 23.22 6.72 -6.64
C ALA A 48 22.25 5.53 -6.73
N TRP A 49 22.10 4.75 -5.65
CA TRP A 49 21.18 3.62 -5.61
C TRP A 49 19.71 4.03 -5.84
N ARG A 50 19.31 5.26 -5.47
CA ARG A 50 17.95 5.77 -5.73
C ARG A 50 17.74 6.04 -7.22
N THR A 51 18.75 6.60 -7.88
CA THR A 51 18.72 6.77 -9.33
C THR A 51 18.66 5.44 -10.04
N VAL A 52 19.47 4.46 -9.61
CA VAL A 52 19.41 3.10 -10.16
C VAL A 52 18.02 2.49 -9.94
N ALA A 53 17.45 2.56 -8.74
CA ALA A 53 16.12 2.03 -8.46
C ALA A 53 15.02 2.67 -9.34
N PHE A 54 15.04 4.00 -9.49
CA PHE A 54 14.07 4.71 -10.34
C PHE A 54 14.18 4.29 -11.81
N LEU A 55 15.40 4.28 -12.35
CA LEU A 55 15.64 3.87 -13.74
C LEU A 55 15.34 2.39 -13.97
N SER A 56 15.60 1.52 -12.99
CA SER A 56 15.18 0.12 -13.03
C SER A 56 13.67 -0.01 -13.05
N GLY A 57 12.92 0.81 -12.29
CA GLY A 57 11.46 0.83 -12.35
C GLY A 57 10.94 1.19 -13.74
N LEU A 58 11.55 2.20 -14.38
CA LEU A 58 11.24 2.56 -15.76
C LEU A 58 11.61 1.47 -16.77
N ALA A 59 12.76 0.80 -16.58
CA ALA A 59 13.18 -0.32 -17.43
C ALA A 59 12.22 -1.52 -17.30
N VAL A 60 11.78 -1.86 -16.08
CA VAL A 60 10.79 -2.90 -15.83
C VAL A 60 9.45 -2.56 -16.47
N PHE A 61 9.05 -1.27 -16.46
CA PHE A 61 7.85 -0.82 -17.17
C PHE A 61 7.97 -1.05 -18.68
N VAL A 62 9.10 -0.66 -19.29
CA VAL A 62 9.36 -0.89 -20.72
C VAL A 62 9.37 -2.39 -21.03
N LEU A 63 10.00 -3.21 -20.19
CA LEU A 63 9.97 -4.67 -20.36
C LEU A 63 8.53 -5.21 -20.30
N ALA A 64 7.71 -4.75 -19.37
CA ALA A 64 6.34 -5.23 -19.23
C ALA A 64 5.47 -4.88 -20.45
N VAL A 65 5.64 -3.70 -21.05
CA VAL A 65 4.76 -3.20 -22.11
C VAL A 65 5.29 -3.49 -23.53
N ASN A 66 6.61 -3.59 -23.70
CA ASN A 66 7.24 -3.64 -25.02
C ASN A 66 7.86 -5.00 -25.35
N SER A 67 8.28 -5.80 -24.37
CA SER A 67 8.91 -7.10 -24.65
C SER A 67 7.87 -8.15 -25.05
N GLY A 68 8.28 -9.42 -25.17
CA GLY A 68 7.36 -10.55 -25.35
C GLY A 68 6.23 -10.56 -24.32
N ILE A 69 6.43 -10.01 -23.12
CA ILE A 69 5.35 -9.88 -22.14
C ILE A 69 4.20 -9.04 -22.71
N GLY A 70 4.50 -7.86 -23.26
CA GLY A 70 3.49 -6.98 -23.85
C GLY A 70 2.90 -7.51 -25.15
N VAL A 71 3.70 -8.21 -25.96
CA VAL A 71 3.24 -8.80 -27.23
C VAL A 71 2.27 -9.96 -27.00
N TYR A 72 2.55 -10.82 -26.02
CA TYR A 72 1.76 -12.04 -25.79
C TYR A 72 0.61 -11.85 -24.78
N SER A 73 0.59 -10.77 -24.00
CA SER A 73 -0.47 -10.52 -23.00
C SER A 73 -1.86 -10.31 -23.62
N GLU A 74 -1.94 -9.85 -24.86
CA GLU A 74 -3.21 -9.72 -25.59
C GLU A 74 -3.77 -11.07 -26.07
N ALA A 75 -2.94 -12.12 -26.08
CA ALA A 75 -3.29 -13.44 -26.57
C ALA A 75 -3.37 -14.52 -25.48
N LEU A 76 -2.60 -14.36 -24.39
CA LEU A 76 -2.49 -15.30 -23.28
C LEU A 76 -2.77 -14.60 -21.95
N VAL A 77 -3.72 -15.15 -21.19
CA VAL A 77 -4.19 -14.56 -19.93
C VAL A 77 -3.10 -14.64 -18.86
N TRP A 78 -2.36 -15.75 -18.78
CA TRP A 78 -1.27 -15.93 -17.83
C TRP A 78 -0.13 -14.93 -18.07
N VAL A 79 0.20 -14.61 -19.34
CA VAL A 79 1.22 -13.59 -19.67
C VAL A 79 0.72 -12.21 -19.26
N HIS A 80 -0.56 -11.94 -19.47
CA HIS A 80 -1.19 -10.71 -18.98
C HIS A 80 -1.13 -10.59 -17.45
N MET A 81 -1.27 -11.69 -16.69
CA MET A 81 -1.08 -11.65 -15.23
C MET A 81 0.37 -11.33 -14.83
N VAL A 82 1.35 -11.83 -15.57
CA VAL A 82 2.75 -11.44 -15.36
C VAL A 82 2.93 -9.93 -15.62
N GLN A 83 2.39 -9.42 -16.73
CA GLN A 83 2.42 -7.99 -17.04
C GLN A 83 1.74 -7.15 -15.94
N HIS A 84 0.55 -7.58 -15.50
CA HIS A 84 -0.22 -6.95 -14.44
C HIS A 84 0.61 -6.81 -13.16
N LEU A 85 1.20 -7.91 -12.67
CA LEU A 85 1.99 -7.92 -11.44
C LEU A 85 3.25 -7.04 -11.55
N MET A 86 3.91 -7.03 -12.71
CA MET A 86 5.03 -6.12 -12.95
C MET A 86 4.61 -4.65 -12.83
N LEU A 87 3.47 -4.29 -13.43
CA LEU A 87 2.98 -2.91 -13.49
C LEU A 87 2.38 -2.42 -12.17
N ILE A 88 1.67 -3.29 -11.44
CA ILE A 88 0.98 -2.91 -10.19
C ILE A 88 1.88 -3.03 -8.95
N MET A 89 2.94 -3.84 -9.02
CA MET A 89 3.84 -4.04 -7.87
C MET A 89 5.28 -3.64 -8.17
N ALA A 90 5.95 -4.36 -9.08
CA ALA A 90 7.39 -4.21 -9.26
C ALA A 90 7.79 -2.78 -9.68
N VAL A 91 7.09 -2.21 -10.67
CA VAL A 91 7.35 -0.84 -11.14
C VAL A 91 7.12 0.19 -10.03
N PRO A 92 5.92 0.27 -9.39
CA PRO A 92 5.68 1.19 -8.28
C PRO A 92 6.72 1.13 -7.16
N ILE A 93 7.07 -0.08 -6.70
CA ILE A 93 8.03 -0.28 -5.61
C ILE A 93 9.40 0.32 -5.99
N LEU A 94 9.88 0.04 -7.19
CA LEU A 94 11.16 0.56 -7.69
C LEU A 94 11.13 2.09 -7.88
N LEU A 95 10.04 2.63 -8.44
CA LEU A 95 9.87 4.07 -8.63
C LEU A 95 9.87 4.81 -7.28
N ILE A 96 9.14 4.31 -6.28
CA ILE A 96 9.07 4.90 -4.94
C ILE A 96 10.42 4.82 -4.23
N ALA A 97 11.16 3.70 -4.37
CA ALA A 97 12.50 3.56 -3.81
C ALA A 97 13.48 4.64 -4.36
N GLY A 98 13.22 5.11 -5.58
CA GLY A 98 13.92 6.24 -6.19
C GLY A 98 13.65 7.61 -5.57
N ARG A 99 12.66 7.73 -4.67
CA ARG A 99 12.22 8.97 -4.00
C ARG A 99 12.02 10.18 -4.93
N PRO A 100 11.26 10.04 -6.03
CA PRO A 100 11.03 11.12 -7.00
C PRO A 100 10.37 12.37 -6.40
N LEU A 101 9.48 12.25 -5.41
CA LEU A 101 8.81 13.40 -4.80
C LEU A 101 9.79 14.18 -3.90
N SER A 102 10.63 13.48 -3.14
CA SER A 102 11.73 14.07 -2.37
C SER A 102 12.68 14.83 -3.29
N LEU A 103 13.02 14.23 -4.44
CA LEU A 103 13.88 14.87 -5.44
C LEU A 103 13.20 16.11 -6.04
N TRP A 104 11.91 16.04 -6.32
CA TRP A 104 11.15 17.18 -6.85
C TRP A 104 11.12 18.35 -5.87
N VAL A 105 10.96 18.09 -4.57
CA VAL A 105 11.06 19.12 -3.52
C VAL A 105 12.49 19.68 -3.46
N ALA A 106 13.50 18.80 -3.35
CA ALA A 106 14.90 19.17 -3.17
C ALA A 106 15.51 19.90 -4.38
N ALA A 107 15.07 19.60 -5.61
CA ALA A 107 15.48 20.30 -6.82
C ALA A 107 14.73 21.62 -7.03
N GLY A 108 13.77 21.96 -6.17
CA GLY A 108 12.89 23.11 -6.32
C GLY A 108 13.48 24.47 -5.92
N GLY A 109 14.65 24.50 -5.28
CA GLY A 109 15.26 25.73 -4.77
C GLY A 109 14.27 26.50 -3.89
N ASP A 110 14.06 27.78 -4.18
CA ASP A 110 13.14 28.68 -3.45
C ASP A 110 11.68 28.18 -3.43
N SER A 111 11.30 27.32 -4.38
CA SER A 111 9.94 26.73 -4.42
C SER A 111 9.79 25.45 -3.57
N SER A 112 10.86 24.97 -2.91
CA SER A 112 10.87 23.72 -2.14
C SER A 112 9.76 23.67 -1.08
N GLN A 113 9.63 24.71 -0.24
CA GLN A 113 8.57 24.76 0.78
C GLN A 113 7.16 24.73 0.18
N ARG A 114 6.95 25.41 -0.96
CA ARG A 114 5.65 25.41 -1.66
C ARG A 114 5.31 24.02 -2.21
N ARG A 115 6.31 23.31 -2.76
CA ARG A 115 6.17 21.94 -3.26
C ARG A 115 5.86 20.96 -2.13
N GLU A 116 6.54 21.08 -1.00
CA GLU A 116 6.26 20.27 0.18
C GLU A 116 4.84 20.54 0.73
N ARG A 117 4.45 21.82 0.86
CA ARG A 117 3.09 22.18 1.29
C ARG A 117 2.02 21.62 0.34
N PHE A 118 2.29 21.57 -0.96
CA PHE A 118 1.39 20.95 -1.94
C PHE A 118 1.25 19.43 -1.70
N LEU A 119 2.35 18.70 -1.50
CA LEU A 119 2.31 17.25 -1.22
C LEU A 119 1.65 16.90 0.12
N ARG A 120 1.65 17.84 1.07
CA ARG A 120 0.99 17.72 2.36
C ARG A 120 -0.42 18.33 2.39
N SER A 121 -0.93 18.82 1.26
CA SER A 121 -2.27 19.40 1.17
C SER A 121 -3.35 18.37 1.48
N ARG A 122 -4.55 18.83 1.87
CA ARG A 122 -5.68 17.94 2.19
C ARG A 122 -6.08 17.05 1.01
N ALA A 123 -6.08 17.61 -0.20
CA ALA A 123 -6.44 16.87 -1.42
C ALA A 123 -5.46 15.72 -1.69
N VAL A 124 -4.15 16.00 -1.71
CA VAL A 124 -3.11 14.97 -1.89
C VAL A 124 -3.13 13.98 -0.73
N GLY A 125 -3.30 14.47 0.50
CA GLY A 125 -3.44 13.64 1.70
C GLY A 125 -4.64 12.69 1.64
N MET A 126 -5.76 13.09 1.04
CA MET A 126 -6.93 12.20 0.90
C MET A 126 -6.65 11.08 -0.11
N VAL A 127 -6.07 11.41 -1.26
CA VAL A 127 -5.76 10.42 -2.31
C VAL A 127 -4.67 9.43 -1.90
N THR A 128 -3.67 9.90 -1.14
CA THR A 128 -2.55 9.09 -0.64
C THR A 128 -2.82 8.46 0.73
N HIS A 129 -4.04 8.59 1.26
CA HIS A 129 -4.42 7.97 2.53
C HIS A 129 -4.39 6.44 2.38
N PRO A 130 -3.74 5.68 3.28
CA PRO A 130 -3.59 4.23 3.16
C PRO A 130 -4.91 3.49 2.89
N ALA A 131 -5.98 3.82 3.61
CA ALA A 131 -7.30 3.24 3.37
C ALA A 131 -7.87 3.57 1.97
N SER A 132 -7.76 4.82 1.50
CA SER A 132 -8.25 5.22 0.18
C SER A 132 -7.44 4.55 -0.93
N SER A 133 -6.12 4.47 -0.77
CA SER A 133 -5.24 3.78 -1.71
C SER A 133 -5.50 2.27 -1.73
N PHE A 134 -5.77 1.65 -0.57
CA PHE A 134 -6.19 0.25 -0.48
C PHE A 134 -7.53 -0.01 -1.19
N VAL A 135 -8.56 0.80 -0.92
CA VAL A 135 -9.86 0.65 -1.59
C VAL A 135 -9.72 0.83 -3.10
N PHE A 136 -8.93 1.81 -3.55
CA PHE A 136 -8.66 2.02 -4.96
C PHE A 136 -7.92 0.83 -5.60
N TYR A 137 -6.91 0.29 -4.93
CA TYR A 137 -6.20 -0.91 -5.35
C TYR A 137 -7.16 -2.11 -5.49
N ALA A 138 -7.92 -2.44 -4.45
CA ALA A 138 -8.88 -3.53 -4.47
C ALA A 138 -9.94 -3.35 -5.57
N ALA A 139 -10.45 -2.13 -5.75
CA ALA A 139 -11.40 -1.80 -6.81
C ALA A 139 -10.80 -2.02 -8.21
N VAL A 140 -9.55 -1.58 -8.44
CA VAL A 140 -8.87 -1.81 -9.71
C VAL A 140 -8.75 -3.31 -10.00
N LEU A 141 -8.34 -4.13 -9.03
CA LEU A 141 -8.25 -5.58 -9.22
C LEU A 141 -9.60 -6.19 -9.60
N VAL A 142 -10.64 -5.94 -8.81
CA VAL A 142 -11.97 -6.50 -9.05
C VAL A 142 -12.54 -6.03 -10.38
N ILE A 143 -12.47 -4.73 -10.68
CA ILE A 143 -13.03 -4.16 -11.91
C ILE A 143 -12.32 -4.74 -13.13
N THR A 144 -10.98 -4.74 -13.14
CA THR A 144 -10.23 -5.13 -14.34
C THR A 144 -10.32 -6.62 -14.67
N HIS A 145 -10.57 -7.48 -13.67
CA HIS A 145 -10.54 -8.94 -13.86
C HIS A 145 -11.90 -9.62 -13.80
N LEU A 146 -12.81 -9.16 -12.93
CA LEU A 146 -14.07 -9.85 -12.63
C LEU A 146 -15.29 -9.21 -13.29
N THR A 147 -15.11 -8.15 -14.07
CA THR A 147 -16.21 -7.43 -14.74
C THR A 147 -16.06 -7.44 -16.26
N VAL A 148 -17.04 -6.82 -16.94
CA VAL A 148 -17.03 -6.63 -18.40
C VAL A 148 -15.77 -5.91 -18.90
N PHE A 149 -15.07 -5.17 -18.03
CA PHE A 149 -13.80 -4.53 -18.38
C PHE A 149 -12.77 -5.51 -18.97
N ALA A 150 -12.65 -6.72 -18.39
CA ALA A 150 -11.70 -7.75 -18.83
C ALA A 150 -11.89 -8.13 -20.30
N GLN A 151 -13.15 -8.15 -20.76
CA GLN A 151 -13.52 -8.37 -22.15
C GLN A 151 -13.34 -7.12 -23.00
N ALA A 152 -13.82 -5.97 -22.50
CA ALA A 152 -13.88 -4.72 -23.25
C ALA A 152 -12.49 -4.20 -23.65
N ARG A 153 -11.45 -4.43 -22.84
CA ARG A 153 -10.09 -3.99 -23.18
C ARG A 153 -9.51 -4.67 -24.42
N LEU A 154 -9.95 -5.87 -24.77
CA LEU A 154 -9.50 -6.55 -26.00
C LEU A 154 -10.16 -5.96 -27.26
N GLN A 155 -11.24 -5.19 -27.09
CA GLN A 155 -12.00 -4.60 -28.18
C GLN A 155 -11.68 -3.11 -28.38
N HIS A 156 -11.18 -2.44 -27.34
CA HIS A 156 -10.92 -1.01 -27.33
C HIS A 156 -9.49 -0.71 -26.86
N PRO A 157 -8.59 -0.27 -27.77
CA PRO A 157 -7.19 0.02 -27.43
C PRO A 157 -7.00 1.03 -26.29
N TRP A 158 -7.89 2.03 -26.19
CA TRP A 158 -7.83 3.02 -25.11
C TRP A 158 -8.08 2.41 -23.71
N LEU A 159 -8.89 1.34 -23.61
CA LEU A 159 -9.10 0.62 -22.35
C LEU A 159 -7.86 -0.16 -21.92
N GLN A 160 -7.06 -0.67 -22.88
CA GLN A 160 -5.77 -1.30 -22.58
C GLN A 160 -4.80 -0.29 -21.96
N HIS A 161 -4.72 0.92 -22.53
CA HIS A 161 -3.90 1.98 -21.97
C HIS A 161 -4.43 2.48 -20.61
N LEU A 162 -5.76 2.57 -20.46
CA LEU A 162 -6.36 2.89 -19.16
C LEU A 162 -6.01 1.85 -18.11
N GLU A 163 -6.04 0.56 -18.45
CA GLU A 163 -5.66 -0.53 -17.54
C GLU A 163 -4.20 -0.42 -17.08
N ILE A 164 -3.26 -0.18 -17.99
CA ILE A 164 -1.84 0.05 -17.66
C ILE A 164 -1.71 1.23 -16.69
N ALA A 165 -2.43 2.33 -16.95
CA ALA A 165 -2.42 3.49 -16.07
C ALA A 165 -3.02 3.18 -14.69
N LEU A 166 -4.15 2.45 -14.64
CA LEU A 166 -4.80 2.05 -13.40
C LEU A 166 -3.89 1.19 -12.54
N TYR A 167 -3.19 0.20 -13.12
CA TYR A 167 -2.23 -0.64 -12.40
C TYR A 167 -1.07 0.19 -11.85
N LEU A 168 -0.46 1.03 -12.68
CA LEU A 168 0.67 1.85 -12.22
C LEU A 168 0.25 2.81 -11.10
N VAL A 169 -0.88 3.49 -11.26
CA VAL A 169 -1.36 4.49 -10.29
C VAL A 169 -1.84 3.84 -9.00
N SER A 170 -2.60 2.73 -9.08
CA SER A 170 -3.11 2.07 -7.88
C SER A 170 -2.00 1.47 -7.04
N GLY A 171 -1.04 0.79 -7.68
CA GLY A 171 0.15 0.26 -7.04
C GLY A 171 0.99 1.37 -6.41
N TYR A 172 1.25 2.45 -7.16
CA TYR A 172 2.02 3.59 -6.64
C TYR A 172 1.34 4.21 -5.42
N LEU A 173 0.03 4.47 -5.48
CA LEU A 173 -0.71 5.03 -4.34
C LEU A 173 -0.71 4.09 -3.14
N LEU A 174 -0.88 2.78 -3.33
CA LEU A 174 -0.86 1.80 -2.25
C LEU A 174 0.50 1.76 -1.56
N PHE A 175 1.59 1.64 -2.33
CA PHE A 175 2.93 1.46 -1.76
C PHE A 175 3.55 2.76 -1.24
N LEU A 176 3.09 3.93 -1.67
CA LEU A 176 3.65 5.22 -1.28
C LEU A 176 3.68 5.45 0.25
N PRO A 177 2.57 5.32 1.01
CA PRO A 177 2.60 5.43 2.46
C PRO A 177 3.22 4.20 3.16
N LEU A 178 3.26 3.04 2.49
CA LEU A 178 3.74 1.79 3.08
C LEU A 178 5.27 1.66 3.06
N LEU A 179 5.91 1.98 1.94
CA LEU A 179 7.36 2.10 1.85
C LEU A 179 7.84 3.34 2.63
N GLY A 180 7.08 4.43 2.57
CA GLY A 180 7.36 5.69 3.27
C GLY A 180 8.60 6.41 2.75
N GLY A 181 9.00 7.47 3.45
CA GLY A 181 10.18 8.27 3.11
C GLY A 181 9.95 9.35 2.06
N GLU A 182 8.81 9.39 1.38
CA GLU A 182 8.43 10.54 0.55
C GLU A 182 7.76 11.63 1.39
N PRO A 183 7.92 12.93 1.05
CA PRO A 183 7.43 14.06 1.83
C PRO A 183 5.90 14.27 1.67
N THR A 184 5.13 13.22 1.94
CA THR A 184 3.66 13.22 1.94
C THR A 184 3.12 13.40 3.36
N ARG A 185 1.82 13.67 3.48
CA ARG A 185 1.15 13.77 4.79
C ARG A 185 1.28 12.50 5.63
N TRP A 186 1.37 11.34 4.99
CA TRP A 186 1.41 10.01 5.61
C TRP A 186 2.82 9.41 5.70
N GLN A 187 3.86 10.23 5.57
CA GLN A 187 5.26 9.78 5.60
C GLN A 187 5.63 8.97 6.87
N HIS A 188 4.98 9.28 8.00
CA HIS A 188 5.16 8.64 9.30
C HIS A 188 4.04 7.66 9.64
N PHE A 189 3.41 7.04 8.64
CA PHE A 189 2.38 6.04 8.90
C PHE A 189 2.98 4.91 9.76
N PRO A 190 2.34 4.50 10.89
CA PRO A 190 2.92 3.56 11.84
C PRO A 190 3.30 2.22 11.23
N HIS A 191 4.47 1.67 11.58
CA HIS A 191 4.97 0.42 11.00
C HIS A 191 4.01 -0.77 11.18
N ALA A 192 3.40 -0.89 12.36
CA ALA A 192 2.40 -1.93 12.61
C ALA A 192 1.20 -1.83 11.65
N LEU A 193 0.69 -0.61 11.43
CA LEU A 193 -0.42 -0.39 10.50
C LEU A 193 -0.01 -0.62 9.04
N ARG A 194 1.24 -0.35 8.65
CA ARG A 194 1.76 -0.71 7.31
C ARG A 194 1.66 -2.22 7.08
N VAL A 195 2.08 -3.02 8.06
CA VAL A 195 1.99 -4.49 7.99
C VAL A 195 0.54 -4.92 7.87
N VAL A 196 -0.37 -4.36 8.67
CA VAL A 196 -1.81 -4.66 8.57
C VAL A 196 -2.35 -4.34 7.17
N VAL A 197 -2.02 -3.19 6.59
CA VAL A 197 -2.48 -2.84 5.24
C VAL A 197 -1.89 -3.76 4.17
N LEU A 198 -0.61 -4.16 4.30
CA LEU A 198 0.01 -5.14 3.39
C LEU A 198 -0.66 -6.52 3.48
N MET A 199 -0.97 -6.99 4.68
CA MET A 199 -1.72 -8.24 4.89
C MET A 199 -3.16 -8.14 4.37
N ALA A 200 -3.82 -7.01 4.62
CA ALA A 200 -5.14 -6.76 4.05
C ALA A 200 -5.10 -6.70 2.51
N GLY A 201 -3.99 -6.20 1.93
CA GLY A 201 -3.70 -6.17 0.50
C GLY A 201 -3.71 -7.55 -0.18
N MET A 202 -3.39 -8.61 0.57
CA MET A 202 -3.47 -9.99 0.06
C MET A 202 -4.91 -10.44 -0.20
N LEU A 203 -5.89 -9.87 0.52
CA LEU A 203 -7.29 -10.28 0.39
C LEU A 203 -7.85 -10.08 -1.04
N PRO A 204 -7.74 -8.90 -1.67
CA PRO A 204 -8.19 -8.74 -3.06
C PRO A 204 -7.37 -9.60 -4.04
N ASP A 205 -6.06 -9.76 -3.82
CA ASP A 205 -5.18 -10.59 -4.67
C ASP A 205 -5.63 -12.06 -4.65
N THR A 206 -5.78 -12.61 -3.44
CA THR A 206 -6.31 -13.97 -3.19
C THR A 206 -7.72 -14.12 -3.75
N LEU A 207 -8.63 -13.19 -3.46
CA LEU A 207 -10.02 -13.27 -3.88
C LEU A 207 -10.14 -13.34 -5.41
N VAL A 208 -9.51 -12.39 -6.10
CA VAL A 208 -9.59 -12.34 -7.57
C VAL A 208 -8.85 -13.54 -8.17
N GLY A 209 -7.66 -13.87 -7.68
CA GLY A 209 -6.87 -15.00 -8.19
C GLY A 209 -7.60 -16.34 -8.04
N VAL A 210 -8.17 -16.62 -6.86
CA VAL A 210 -8.94 -17.85 -6.62
C VAL A 210 -10.21 -17.90 -7.46
N VAL A 211 -10.92 -16.79 -7.62
CA VAL A 211 -12.11 -16.72 -8.48
C VAL A 211 -11.75 -17.04 -9.93
N LEU A 212 -10.68 -16.47 -10.47
CA LEU A 212 -10.20 -16.79 -11.82
C LEU A 212 -9.77 -18.25 -11.94
N MET A 213 -9.09 -18.76 -10.91
CA MET A 213 -8.55 -20.12 -10.84
C MET A 213 -9.63 -21.21 -10.78
N MET A 214 -10.77 -20.92 -10.16
CA MET A 214 -11.85 -21.89 -9.93
C MET A 214 -13.06 -21.69 -10.85
N ALA A 215 -13.07 -20.62 -11.66
CA ALA A 215 -14.19 -20.34 -12.53
C ALA A 215 -14.41 -21.45 -13.56
N PRO A 216 -15.66 -21.90 -13.76
CA PRO A 216 -15.98 -22.95 -14.73
C PRO A 216 -15.98 -22.45 -16.18
N GLN A 217 -15.99 -21.13 -16.39
CA GLN A 217 -16.04 -20.47 -17.69
C GLN A 217 -15.07 -19.29 -17.73
N PRO A 218 -14.54 -18.92 -18.92
CA PRO A 218 -13.67 -17.76 -19.04
C PRO A 218 -14.41 -16.42 -18.81
N PHE A 219 -13.82 -15.52 -18.02
CA PHE A 219 -14.31 -14.15 -17.81
C PHE A 219 -14.11 -13.25 -19.04
N ALA A 220 -13.09 -13.52 -19.84
CA ALA A 220 -12.80 -12.78 -21.08
C ALA A 220 -12.78 -13.70 -22.31
N PRO A 221 -13.94 -14.15 -22.81
CA PRO A 221 -14.02 -15.01 -24.00
C PRO A 221 -13.42 -14.43 -25.29
N ALA A 222 -13.21 -13.11 -25.39
CA ALA A 222 -12.57 -12.44 -26.54
C ALA A 222 -11.14 -12.92 -26.78
N TYR A 223 -10.45 -13.41 -25.75
CA TYR A 223 -9.12 -14.00 -25.90
C TYR A 223 -9.07 -15.14 -26.92
N ARG A 224 -10.20 -15.82 -27.18
CA ARG A 224 -10.28 -16.86 -28.21
C ARG A 224 -9.90 -16.38 -29.61
N LEU A 225 -10.12 -15.10 -29.92
CA LEU A 225 -9.89 -14.54 -31.26
C LEU A 225 -8.40 -14.32 -31.58
N ALA A 226 -7.61 -14.02 -30.55
CA ALA A 226 -6.17 -13.76 -30.67
C ALA A 226 -5.32 -14.95 -30.21
N ARG A 227 -5.96 -16.06 -29.80
CA ARG A 227 -5.28 -17.18 -29.14
C ARG A 227 -4.41 -17.97 -30.12
N PRO A 228 -3.14 -18.25 -29.79
CA PRO A 228 -2.31 -19.11 -30.61
C PRO A 228 -2.71 -20.59 -30.48
N GLU A 229 -2.64 -21.36 -31.56
CA GLU A 229 -3.04 -22.78 -31.58
C GLU A 229 -2.17 -23.68 -30.68
N TRP A 230 -0.90 -23.32 -30.49
CA TRP A 230 0.04 -24.04 -29.63
C TRP A 230 -0.19 -23.76 -28.13
N GLY A 231 -1.01 -22.76 -27.80
CA GLY A 231 -1.26 -22.36 -26.42
C GLY A 231 -2.20 -23.33 -25.68
N PRO A 232 -2.26 -23.25 -24.34
CA PRO A 232 -3.24 -24.02 -23.56
C PRO A 232 -4.68 -23.66 -23.95
N THR A 233 -5.68 -24.41 -23.50
CA THR A 233 -7.08 -23.97 -23.67
C THR A 233 -7.31 -22.67 -22.90
N LEU A 234 -8.28 -21.84 -23.33
CA LEU A 234 -8.56 -20.56 -22.66
C LEU A 234 -8.90 -20.72 -21.18
N LEU A 235 -9.63 -21.78 -20.83
CA LEU A 235 -9.99 -22.05 -19.45
C LEU A 235 -8.76 -22.42 -18.61
N ALA A 236 -7.90 -23.32 -19.11
CA ALA A 236 -6.68 -23.71 -18.42
C ALA A 236 -5.69 -22.54 -18.26
N ASP A 237 -5.62 -21.66 -19.26
CA ASP A 237 -4.84 -20.43 -19.20
C ASP A 237 -5.34 -19.47 -18.14
N GLN A 238 -6.65 -19.22 -18.09
CA GLN A 238 -7.22 -18.40 -17.02
C GLN A 238 -6.96 -19.02 -15.64
N HIS A 239 -7.04 -20.34 -15.51
CA HIS A 239 -6.74 -21.01 -14.24
C HIS A 239 -5.30 -20.77 -13.80
N LEU A 240 -4.35 -20.93 -14.72
CA LEU A 240 -2.95 -20.60 -14.49
C LEU A 240 -2.76 -19.11 -14.16
N ALA A 241 -3.47 -18.23 -14.86
CA ALA A 241 -3.45 -16.79 -14.61
C ALA A 241 -3.90 -16.48 -13.17
N GLY A 242 -5.01 -17.07 -12.72
CA GLY A 242 -5.51 -16.92 -11.35
C GLY A 242 -4.50 -17.39 -10.31
N ALA A 243 -3.84 -18.53 -10.55
CA ALA A 243 -2.79 -19.05 -9.67
C ALA A 243 -1.57 -18.12 -9.61
N ILE A 244 -1.12 -17.57 -10.75
CA ILE A 244 -0.02 -16.60 -10.83
C ILE A 244 -0.38 -15.32 -10.06
N MET A 245 -1.56 -14.76 -10.33
CA MET A 245 -2.04 -13.54 -9.70
C MET A 245 -2.05 -13.67 -8.18
N TRP A 246 -2.66 -14.75 -7.68
CA TRP A 246 -2.73 -15.02 -6.24
C TRP A 246 -1.33 -15.20 -5.65
N PHE A 247 -0.57 -16.19 -6.13
CA PHE A 247 0.67 -16.59 -5.47
C PHE A 247 1.71 -15.47 -5.47
N PHE A 248 1.93 -14.82 -6.60
CA PHE A 248 2.97 -13.78 -6.72
C PHE A 248 2.52 -12.43 -6.13
N GLY A 249 1.22 -12.11 -6.18
CA GLY A 249 0.66 -10.94 -5.49
C GLY A 249 0.86 -11.05 -3.98
N ASP A 250 0.37 -12.14 -3.39
CA ASP A 250 0.50 -12.41 -1.95
C ASP A 250 1.97 -12.53 -1.52
N ALA A 251 2.79 -13.26 -2.28
CA ALA A 251 4.21 -13.40 -1.96
C ALA A 251 4.92 -12.04 -1.91
N THR A 252 4.59 -11.13 -2.83
CA THR A 252 5.18 -9.78 -2.84
C THR A 252 4.73 -8.98 -1.62
N MET A 253 3.44 -8.99 -1.28
CA MET A 253 2.91 -8.35 -0.07
C MET A 253 3.54 -8.94 1.20
N ALA A 254 3.74 -10.26 1.25
CA ALA A 254 4.36 -10.97 2.37
C ALA A 254 5.80 -10.53 2.57
N VAL A 255 6.58 -10.48 1.49
CA VAL A 255 7.98 -10.05 1.52
C VAL A 255 8.09 -8.60 1.99
N LEU A 256 7.24 -7.70 1.48
CA LEU A 256 7.23 -6.30 1.93
C LEU A 256 6.81 -6.16 3.41
N ALA A 257 5.85 -6.97 3.87
CA ALA A 257 5.45 -6.98 5.26
C ALA A 257 6.59 -7.45 6.16
N LEU A 258 7.30 -8.52 5.78
CA LEU A 258 8.47 -9.03 6.48
C LEU A 258 9.60 -8.00 6.54
N ILE A 259 9.89 -7.32 5.41
CA ILE A 259 10.86 -6.22 5.37
C ILE A 259 10.43 -5.10 6.33
N THR A 260 9.14 -4.74 6.33
CA THR A 260 8.60 -3.70 7.20
C THR A 260 8.71 -4.07 8.67
N VAL A 261 8.41 -5.32 9.05
CA VAL A 261 8.61 -5.84 10.41
C VAL A 261 10.09 -5.79 10.80
N ARG A 262 10.99 -6.20 9.90
CA ARG A 262 12.44 -6.15 10.15
C ARG A 262 12.94 -4.73 10.38
N ILE A 263 12.43 -3.76 9.61
CA ILE A 263 12.74 -2.33 9.80
C ILE A 263 12.20 -1.89 11.16
N TRP A 264 10.94 -2.20 11.46
CA TRP A 264 10.28 -1.84 12.70
C TRP A 264 11.07 -2.31 13.93
N LEU A 265 11.44 -3.59 13.98
CA LEU A 265 12.21 -4.20 15.08
C LEU A 265 13.59 -3.55 15.27
N ARG A 266 14.19 -2.98 14.21
CA ARG A 266 15.48 -2.27 14.29
C ARG A 266 15.34 -0.81 14.70
N THR A 267 14.15 -0.23 14.52
CA THR A 267 13.86 1.18 14.84
C THR A 267 13.15 1.38 16.17
N SER A 268 12.71 0.31 16.84
CA SER A 268 11.98 0.37 18.11
C SER A 268 12.83 0.94 19.26
N GLY A 269 12.79 2.25 19.44
CA GLY A 269 12.82 2.90 20.75
C GLY A 269 11.39 3.05 21.32
N PRO A 270 11.22 3.39 22.62
CA PRO A 270 9.94 3.35 23.35
C PRO A 270 8.74 4.03 22.67
N GLU A 271 8.97 5.02 21.80
CA GLU A 271 7.91 5.92 21.29
C GLU A 271 7.25 5.50 19.96
N THR A 272 7.73 4.46 19.27
CA THR A 272 7.29 4.14 17.89
C THR A 272 6.34 2.94 17.76
N GLY A 273 5.86 2.40 18.89
CA GLY A 273 4.98 1.23 18.94
C GLY A 273 3.50 1.52 18.70
N PHE A 274 2.70 0.46 18.55
CA PHE A 274 1.22 0.53 18.51
C PHE A 274 0.63 1.28 19.72
N GLY A 275 1.32 1.25 20.86
CA GLY A 275 0.95 1.97 22.08
C GLY A 275 0.89 3.49 21.91
N SER A 276 1.83 4.13 21.19
CA SER A 276 1.77 5.58 21.00
C SER A 276 0.65 5.99 20.03
N TRP A 277 0.33 5.15 19.04
CA TRP A 277 -0.86 5.35 18.22
C TRP A 277 -2.14 5.20 19.03
N LEU A 278 -2.27 4.14 19.85
CA LEU A 278 -3.41 3.96 20.74
C LEU A 278 -3.53 5.13 21.73
N GLU A 279 -2.43 5.60 22.30
CA GLU A 279 -2.43 6.72 23.23
C GLU A 279 -2.78 8.04 22.53
N SER A 280 -2.33 8.23 21.29
CA SER A 280 -2.76 9.38 20.47
C SER A 280 -4.25 9.33 20.11
N ALA A 281 -4.77 8.14 19.77
CA ALA A 281 -6.18 7.91 19.50
C ALA A 281 -7.02 8.14 20.75
N ARG A 282 -6.57 7.62 21.91
CA ARG A 282 -7.15 7.85 23.23
C ARG A 282 -7.19 9.34 23.57
N ARG A 283 -6.06 10.05 23.46
CA ARG A 283 -5.97 11.50 23.69
C ARG A 283 -6.92 12.27 22.78
N SER A 284 -7.00 11.92 21.50
CA SER A 284 -7.91 12.58 20.55
C SER A 284 -9.40 12.38 20.91
N ALA A 285 -9.76 11.19 21.38
CA ALA A 285 -11.11 10.88 21.86
C ALA A 285 -11.44 11.60 23.17
N LEU A 286 -10.48 11.73 24.08
CA LEU A 286 -10.64 12.48 25.34
C LEU A 286 -10.77 13.99 25.09
N THR A 287 -9.99 14.57 24.17
CA THR A 287 -10.13 16.00 23.79
C THR A 287 -11.47 16.32 23.15
N HIS A 288 -12.11 15.36 22.47
CA HIS A 288 -13.48 15.53 21.94
C HIS A 288 -14.56 15.39 23.02
N THR A 289 -14.24 14.78 24.16
CA THR A 289 -15.16 14.61 25.29
C THR A 289 -15.04 15.75 26.32
N ALA A 290 -13.86 16.38 26.40
CA ALA A 290 -13.53 17.47 27.33
C ALA A 290 -14.07 18.86 26.93
N THR A 291 -15.12 18.95 26.11
CA THR A 291 -15.89 20.20 25.92
C THR A 291 -16.86 20.47 27.08
N GLY A 292 -16.81 19.69 28.16
CA GLY A 292 -17.45 19.97 29.44
C GLY A 292 -16.41 20.15 30.54
N THR A 293 -16.16 21.41 30.92
CA THR A 293 -15.56 21.92 32.17
C THR A 293 -14.79 20.94 33.07
N ALA A 294 -13.44 20.92 32.98
CA ALA A 294 -12.55 20.51 34.07
C ALA A 294 -11.14 21.14 33.94
N PRO A 295 -10.45 21.47 35.04
CA PRO A 295 -9.25 22.30 35.04
C PRO A 295 -7.99 21.53 34.60
N ALA A 296 -7.04 22.29 34.06
CA ALA A 296 -5.77 21.80 33.54
C ALA A 296 -4.95 21.05 34.60
N LEU A 297 -4.69 19.76 34.36
CA LEU A 297 -3.57 19.04 34.95
C LEU A 297 -2.46 19.04 33.91
N ASP A 298 -1.41 19.80 34.21
CA ASP A 298 -0.23 19.98 33.39
C ASP A 298 0.73 18.79 33.58
N ASN A 299 1.30 18.30 32.47
CA ASN A 299 2.40 17.33 32.36
C ASN A 299 2.19 15.92 32.96
N ALA A 300 1.72 14.99 32.12
CA ALA A 300 1.71 13.54 32.37
C ALA A 300 2.75 12.81 31.50
N ASP A 301 4.00 13.26 31.54
CA ASP A 301 5.20 12.55 31.06
C ASP A 301 6.26 12.51 32.18
N ASP A 302 5.80 12.43 33.43
CA ASP A 302 6.68 12.24 34.58
C ASP A 302 6.48 10.83 35.12
N VAL A 303 7.54 10.02 35.09
CA VAL A 303 7.54 8.66 35.68
C VAL A 303 7.17 8.75 37.18
N ASP A 304 7.47 9.89 37.80
CA ASP A 304 7.13 10.19 39.19
C ASP A 304 5.61 10.31 39.42
N ALA A 305 4.83 10.68 38.39
CA ALA A 305 3.37 10.79 38.47
C ALA A 305 2.68 9.41 38.49
N ASP A 306 3.20 8.44 37.73
CA ASP A 306 2.73 7.05 37.77
C ASP A 306 3.11 6.38 39.09
N GLU A 307 4.28 6.70 39.64
CA GLU A 307 4.72 6.19 40.95
C GLU A 307 3.88 6.77 42.10
N GLN A 308 3.50 8.04 42.02
CA GLN A 308 2.54 8.67 42.94
C GLN A 308 1.13 8.07 42.81
N ALA A 309 0.65 7.81 41.59
CA ALA A 309 -0.64 7.18 41.38
C ALA A 309 -0.68 5.75 41.95
N LEU A 310 0.42 5.00 41.83
CA LEU A 310 0.57 3.68 42.46
C LEU A 310 0.61 3.77 43.99
N ALA A 311 1.33 4.76 44.54
CA ALA A 311 1.39 4.99 45.98
C ALA A 311 0.01 5.32 46.56
N ASP A 312 -0.75 6.20 45.89
CA ASP A 312 -2.10 6.58 46.28
C ASP A 312 -3.09 5.41 46.17
N TYR A 313 -2.98 4.59 45.13
CA TYR A 313 -3.78 3.38 44.96
C TYR A 313 -3.49 2.35 46.06
N ASN A 314 -2.23 2.13 46.38
CA ASN A 314 -1.82 1.23 47.46
C ASN A 314 -2.27 1.76 48.83
N ALA A 315 -2.24 3.07 49.06
CA ALA A 315 -2.76 3.69 50.27
C ALA A 315 -4.29 3.53 50.39
N MET A 316 -5.02 3.61 49.28
CA MET A 316 -6.47 3.33 49.25
C MET A 316 -6.75 1.87 49.60
N LEU A 317 -6.03 0.92 49.01
CA LEU A 317 -6.16 -0.51 49.33
C LEU A 317 -5.85 -0.79 50.81
N ALA A 318 -4.82 -0.16 51.38
CA ALA A 318 -4.52 -0.28 52.79
C ALA A 318 -5.66 0.21 53.70
N ARG A 319 -6.36 1.31 53.32
CA ARG A 319 -7.55 1.77 54.05
C ARG A 319 -8.71 0.78 53.99
N LEU A 320 -8.92 0.14 52.83
CA LEU A 320 -9.95 -0.89 52.67
C LEU A 320 -9.63 -2.15 53.47
N HIS A 321 -8.35 -2.52 53.60
CA HIS A 321 -7.91 -3.64 54.42
C HIS A 321 -7.93 -3.36 55.93
N HIS A 322 -7.83 -2.08 56.34
CA HIS A 322 -7.85 -1.67 57.75
C HIS A 322 -9.22 -1.23 58.27
N SER A 323 -10.29 -1.25 57.47
CA SER A 323 -11.66 -1.03 57.98
C SER A 323 -12.05 -2.17 58.94
N PRO A 324 -12.16 -1.93 60.27
CA PRO A 324 -12.57 -2.94 61.21
C PRO A 324 -14.04 -3.30 60.94
N GLY A 325 -14.34 -4.60 61.05
CA GLY A 325 -15.60 -5.21 60.63
C GLY A 325 -16.86 -4.49 61.10
N HIS A 326 -17.91 -4.63 60.29
CA HIS A 326 -19.29 -4.31 60.67
C HIS A 326 -19.68 -5.20 61.85
N SER A 327 -19.49 -4.69 63.07
CA SER A 327 -20.16 -5.18 64.27
C SER A 327 -21.65 -4.94 64.10
N SER A 328 -22.46 -6.00 64.02
CA SER A 328 -23.90 -5.92 64.21
C SER A 328 -24.23 -6.06 65.70
N PRO A 329 -24.87 -5.07 66.35
CA PRO A 329 -25.53 -5.29 67.63
C PRO A 329 -27.04 -5.07 67.54
N HIS A 330 -27.75 -6.01 68.16
CA HIS A 330 -29.04 -5.92 68.81
C HIS A 330 -29.57 -4.49 69.10
N ARG A 331 -30.87 -4.29 68.84
CA ARG A 331 -31.71 -3.36 69.63
C ARG A 331 -33.05 -4.02 69.94
N SER A 332 -33.16 -4.54 71.15
CA SER A 332 -34.39 -4.83 71.88
C SER A 332 -34.98 -3.55 72.47
N GLU A 333 -36.32 -3.53 72.59
CA GLU A 333 -37.16 -2.76 73.57
C GLU A 333 -37.18 -1.22 73.41
N GLN A 334 -38.26 -0.45 73.62
CA GLN A 334 -39.55 -0.58 74.33
C GLN A 334 -40.43 0.61 73.84
N GLU A 335 -41.73 0.43 73.56
CA GLU A 335 -42.87 0.89 74.40
C GLU A 335 -43.40 2.32 74.12
N ASN A 336 -44.64 2.42 73.61
CA ASN A 336 -45.61 3.41 74.10
C ASN A 336 -47.08 3.01 73.81
N GLN A 337 -47.89 3.19 74.86
CA GLN A 337 -49.30 2.87 75.18
C GLN A 337 -50.39 3.56 74.33
N PRO A 338 -51.72 3.37 74.57
CA PRO A 338 -52.41 2.68 75.68
C PRO A 338 -53.35 1.51 75.34
#